data_AF-A0A2H0IBW8-F1
#
_entry.id   AF-A0A2H0IBW8-F1
#
_cell.length_a   1.000
_cell.length_b   1.000
_cell.length_c   1.000
_cell.angle_alpha   90.00
_cell.angle_beta   90.00
_cell.angle_gamma   90.00
#
_symmetry.space_group_name_H-M   'P 1'
#
loop_
_entity.id
_entity.type
_entity.pdbx_description
1 polymer ?
#
loop_
_entity_poly.entity_id
_entity_poly.type
_entity_poly.pdbx_seq_one_letter_code
_entity_poly.pdbx_strand_id
1 'polypeptide(L)'
;MSTQKIKHTESSGNVYQDLGFNDSEERLAKAKLAMRIEEIIEKKKLKQVEAAKMLGINQPKISALMNGRLSGFSIERLIHFLNRLNQDVEIIIRNKPSRRKTLGHLTVAFGEV
;
A
#
# COMPACT_ATOMS: atom_id res chain seq x y z
N MET A 1 -6.13 40.07 6.97
CA MET A 1 -6.49 38.88 6.18
C MET A 1 -7.33 37.98 7.07
N SER A 2 -8.62 37.82 6.80
CA SER A 2 -9.51 36.99 7.62
C SER A 2 -9.36 35.52 7.22
N THR A 3 -8.89 34.69 8.15
CA THR A 3 -8.77 33.25 7.96
C THR A 3 -10.16 32.63 7.99
N GLN A 4 -10.70 32.23 6.83
CA GLN A 4 -11.90 31.41 6.79
C GLN A 4 -11.60 30.02 7.39
N LYS A 5 -12.41 29.58 8.35
CA LYS A 5 -12.36 28.20 8.87
C LYS A 5 -12.82 27.25 7.77
N ILE A 6 -11.88 26.48 7.21
CA ILE A 6 -12.19 25.40 6.28
C ILE A 6 -12.84 24.26 7.06
N LYS A 7 -14.05 23.86 6.64
CA LYS A 7 -14.71 22.67 7.17
C LYS A 7 -13.93 21.44 6.72
N HIS A 8 -13.43 20.66 7.68
CA HIS A 8 -12.71 19.41 7.43
C HIS A 8 -13.25 18.31 8.36
N THR A 9 -12.95 17.07 8.03
CA THR A 9 -13.28 15.88 8.83
C THR A 9 -11.99 15.16 9.16
N GLU A 10 -11.80 14.79 10.43
CA GLU A 10 -10.65 13.98 10.84
C GLU A 10 -10.76 12.57 10.23
N SER A 11 -9.65 12.07 9.69
CA SER A 11 -9.60 10.73 9.10
C SER A 11 -9.59 9.64 10.16
N SER A 12 -10.21 8.49 9.88
CA SER A 12 -10.07 7.29 10.70
C SER A 12 -8.68 6.66 10.67
N GLY A 13 -7.77 7.19 9.85
CA GLY A 13 -6.49 6.56 9.50
C GLY A 13 -6.60 5.62 8.29
N ASN A 14 -7.81 5.42 7.76
CA ASN A 14 -8.05 4.75 6.48
C ASN A 14 -8.98 5.60 5.61
N VAL A 15 -8.41 6.34 4.67
CA VAL A 15 -9.18 7.19 3.73
C VAL A 15 -10.21 6.39 2.92
N TYR A 16 -9.94 5.12 2.61
CA TYR A 16 -10.90 4.29 1.86
C TYR A 16 -12.12 3.94 2.71
N GLN A 17 -11.94 3.80 4.03
CA GLN A 17 -13.05 3.61 4.95
C GLN A 17 -13.86 4.90 5.10
N ASP A 18 -13.17 6.03 5.22
CA ASP A 18 -13.81 7.35 5.32
C ASP A 18 -14.66 7.68 4.08
N LEU A 19 -14.27 7.14 2.91
CA LEU A 19 -14.98 7.25 1.64
C LEU A 19 -16.04 6.14 1.40
N GLY A 20 -16.21 5.20 2.33
CA GLY A 20 -17.26 4.18 2.26
C GLY A 20 -16.96 2.98 1.37
N PHE A 21 -15.68 2.69 1.06
CA PHE A 21 -15.32 1.49 0.30
C PHE A 21 -15.43 0.23 1.16
N ASN A 22 -16.13 -0.78 0.65
CA ASN A 22 -16.29 -2.08 1.33
C ASN A 22 -14.96 -2.85 1.48
N ASP A 23 -14.06 -2.68 0.52
CA ASP A 23 -12.72 -3.28 0.46
C ASP A 23 -11.63 -2.33 1.01
N SER A 24 -12.01 -1.42 1.91
CA SER A 24 -11.14 -0.35 2.41
C SER A 24 -9.82 -0.83 3.02
N GLU A 25 -9.81 -1.94 3.76
CA GLU A 25 -8.58 -2.52 4.33
C GLU A 25 -7.66 -3.08 3.24
N GLU A 26 -8.21 -3.78 2.25
CA GLU A 26 -7.44 -4.31 1.12
C GLU A 26 -6.82 -3.19 0.29
N ARG A 27 -7.59 -2.12 0.02
CA ARG A 27 -7.10 -0.93 -0.69
C ARG A 27 -5.97 -0.25 0.07
N LEU A 28 -6.12 -0.07 1.38
CA LEU A 28 -5.07 0.53 2.20
C LEU A 28 -3.81 -0.34 2.22
N ALA A 29 -3.96 -1.66 2.35
CA ALA A 29 -2.84 -2.59 2.30
C ALA A 29 -2.11 -2.53 0.95
N LYS A 30 -2.84 -2.57 -0.17
CA LYS A 30 -2.26 -2.41 -1.52
C LYS A 30 -1.52 -1.09 -1.66
N ALA A 31 -2.13 0.01 -1.22
CA ALA A 31 -1.52 1.34 -1.28
C ALA A 31 -0.20 1.37 -0.50
N LYS A 32 -0.18 0.86 0.74
CA LYS A 32 1.04 0.78 1.55
C LYS A 32 2.14 -0.06 0.91
N LEU A 33 1.81 -1.25 0.40
CA LEU A 33 2.79 -2.10 -0.27
C LEU A 33 3.33 -1.46 -1.57
N ALA A 34 2.46 -0.82 -2.36
CA ALA A 34 2.85 -0.12 -3.58
C ALA A 34 3.76 1.08 -3.30
N MET A 35 3.43 1.89 -2.28
CA MET A 35 4.27 3.01 -1.83
C MET A 35 5.66 2.51 -1.44
N ARG A 36 5.75 1.39 -0.70
CA ARG A 36 7.04 0.81 -0.34
C ARG A 36 7.86 0.37 -1.55
N ILE A 37 7.21 -0.20 -2.57
CA ILE A 37 7.87 -0.57 -3.84
C ILE A 37 8.39 0.66 -4.56
N GLU A 38 7.57 1.70 -4.67
CA GLU A 38 7.92 2.98 -5.28
C GLU A 38 9.13 3.62 -4.59
N GLU A 39 9.12 3.74 -3.27
CA GLU A 39 10.24 4.25 -2.48
C GLU A 39 11.55 3.51 -2.76
N ILE A 40 11.52 2.18 -2.88
CA ILE A 40 12.72 1.38 -3.15
C ILE A 40 13.22 1.64 -4.57
N ILE A 41 12.33 1.72 -5.55
CA ILE A 41 12.66 2.02 -6.95
C ILE A 41 13.31 3.41 -7.06
N GLU A 42 12.72 4.41 -6.40
CA GLU A 42 13.23 5.77 -6.34
C GLU A 42 14.59 5.86 -5.65
N LYS A 43 14.74 5.21 -4.48
CA LYS A 43 16.01 5.15 -3.75
C LYS A 43 17.12 4.49 -4.55
N LYS A 44 16.80 3.45 -5.33
CA LYS A 44 17.73 2.79 -6.26
C LYS A 44 17.93 3.56 -7.57
N LYS A 45 17.21 4.68 -7.79
CA LYS A 45 17.23 5.51 -9.01
C LYS A 45 16.96 4.73 -10.30
N LEU A 46 16.12 3.69 -10.21
CA LEU A 46 15.81 2.85 -11.36
C LEU A 46 14.82 3.56 -12.28
N LYS A 47 15.09 3.53 -13.59
CA LYS A 47 14.09 3.92 -14.58
C LYS A 47 12.95 2.90 -14.58
N GLN A 48 11.74 3.33 -14.93
CA GLN A 48 10.58 2.42 -14.99
C GLN A 48 10.84 1.16 -15.84
N VAL A 49 11.55 1.29 -16.96
CA VAL A 49 11.93 0.14 -17.81
C VAL A 49 12.89 -0.84 -17.12
N GLU A 50 13.76 -0.37 -16.24
CA GLU A 50 14.68 -1.21 -15.46
C GLU A 50 13.93 -1.90 -14.33
N ALA A 51 13.08 -1.17 -13.62
CA ALA A 51 12.19 -1.72 -12.60
C ALA A 51 11.22 -2.77 -13.19
N ALA A 52 10.65 -2.52 -14.37
CA ALA A 52 9.82 -3.47 -15.09
C ALA A 52 10.55 -4.80 -15.36
N LYS A 53 11.78 -4.73 -15.87
CA LYS A 53 12.63 -5.91 -16.10
C LYS A 53 12.94 -6.64 -14.78
N MET A 54 13.34 -5.89 -13.76
CA MET A 54 13.66 -6.44 -12.44
C MET A 54 12.46 -7.14 -11.78
N LEU A 55 11.25 -6.59 -11.93
CA LEU A 55 10.01 -7.14 -11.39
C LEU A 55 9.34 -8.17 -12.33
N GLY A 56 9.85 -8.37 -13.54
CA GLY A 56 9.30 -9.31 -14.52
C GLY A 56 7.92 -8.90 -15.03
N ILE A 57 7.69 -7.61 -15.23
CA ILE A 57 6.43 -7.05 -15.76
C ILE A 57 6.69 -6.16 -16.97
N ASN A 58 5.63 -5.86 -17.72
CA ASN A 58 5.72 -4.94 -18.84
C ASN A 58 5.68 -3.47 -18.38
N GLN A 59 6.09 -2.57 -19.29
CA GLN A 59 6.15 -1.13 -19.02
C GLN A 59 4.79 -0.51 -18.61
N PRO A 60 3.65 -0.88 -19.24
CA PRO A 60 2.35 -0.38 -18.79
C PRO A 60 2.03 -0.76 -17.34
N LYS A 61 2.37 -1.98 -16.90
CA LYS A 61 2.16 -2.41 -15.51
C LYS A 61 3.03 -1.65 -14.53
N ILE A 62 4.32 -1.44 -14.81
CA ILE A 62 5.14 -0.62 -13.89
C ILE A 62 4.62 0.82 -13.82
N SER A 63 4.21 1.41 -14.94
CA SER A 63 3.62 2.75 -14.94
C SER A 63 2.30 2.80 -14.15
N ALA A 64 1.46 1.77 -14.23
CA ALA A 64 0.25 1.67 -13.41
C ALA A 64 0.58 1.60 -11.92
N LEU A 65 1.57 0.80 -11.53
CA LEU A 65 2.03 0.68 -10.15
C LEU A 65 2.54 2.01 -9.60
N MET A 66 3.45 2.69 -10.31
CA MET A 66 4.04 3.97 -9.90
C MET A 66 3.03 5.13 -9.88
N ASN A 67 1.90 4.99 -10.58
CA ASN A 67 0.83 6.00 -10.57
C ASN A 67 -0.32 5.63 -9.61
N GLY A 68 -0.13 4.65 -8.71
CA GLY A 68 -1.16 4.24 -7.74
C GLY A 68 -2.41 3.60 -8.37
N ARG A 69 -2.34 3.14 -9.64
CA ARG A 69 -3.45 2.44 -10.31
C ARG A 69 -3.43 0.96 -9.94
N LEU A 70 -3.91 0.66 -8.73
CA LEU A 70 -3.73 -0.64 -8.07
C LEU A 70 -4.84 -1.66 -8.31
N SER A 71 -5.90 -1.33 -9.06
CA SER A 71 -7.04 -2.22 -9.30
C SER A 71 -6.64 -3.55 -9.96
N GLY A 72 -5.59 -3.55 -10.78
CA GLY A 72 -5.06 -4.74 -11.45
C GLY A 72 -3.99 -5.52 -10.65
N PHE A 73 -3.73 -5.16 -9.40
CA PHE A 73 -2.70 -5.79 -8.56
C PHE A 73 -3.34 -6.48 -7.35
N SER A 74 -3.02 -7.74 -7.14
CA SER A 74 -3.32 -8.45 -5.88
C SER A 74 -2.27 -8.13 -4.83
N ILE A 75 -2.62 -8.28 -3.55
CA ILE A 75 -1.66 -8.17 -2.43
C ILE A 75 -0.50 -9.16 -2.62
N GLU A 76 -0.80 -10.40 -2.97
CA GLU A 76 0.20 -11.44 -3.26
C GLU A 76 1.23 -10.98 -4.31
N ARG A 77 0.76 -10.33 -5.38
CA ARG A 77 1.65 -9.82 -6.44
C ARG A 77 2.54 -8.68 -5.95
N LEU A 78 2.03 -7.80 -5.08
CA LEU A 78 2.82 -6.72 -4.48
C LEU A 78 3.86 -7.28 -3.50
N ILE A 79 3.51 -8.28 -2.70
CA ILE A 79 4.46 -9.01 -1.85
C ILE A 79 5.56 -9.65 -2.69
N HIS A 80 5.20 -10.30 -3.80
CA HIS A 80 6.18 -10.88 -4.71
C HIS A 80 7.16 -9.83 -5.28
N PHE A 81 6.68 -8.62 -5.59
CA PHE A 81 7.55 -7.53 -6.02
C PHE A 81 8.51 -7.04 -4.93
N LEU A 82 8.04 -6.94 -3.68
CA LEU A 82 8.90 -6.61 -2.54
C LEU A 82 10.02 -7.64 -2.38
N ASN A 83 9.70 -8.94 -2.49
CA ASN A 83 10.70 -10.01 -2.42
C ASN A 83 11.74 -9.88 -3.55
N ARG A 84 11.32 -9.59 -4.79
CA ARG A 84 12.24 -9.33 -5.91
C ARG A 84 13.10 -8.07 -5.73
N LEU A 85 12.70 -7.17 -4.85
CA LEU A 85 13.45 -5.98 -4.46
C LEU A 85 14.36 -6.20 -3.25
N ASN A 86 14.51 -7.45 -2.79
CA ASN A 86 15.24 -7.86 -1.59
C ASN A 86 14.63 -7.28 -0.31
N GLN A 87 13.31 -7.37 -0.17
CA GLN A 87 12.62 -7.10 1.08
C GLN A 87 12.01 -8.40 1.59
N ASP A 88 12.24 -8.70 2.86
CA ASP A 88 11.53 -9.76 3.54
C ASP A 88 10.15 -9.27 3.97
N VAL A 89 9.14 -10.13 3.80
CA VAL A 89 7.76 -9.83 4.20
C VAL A 89 7.33 -10.86 5.25
N GLU A 90 7.03 -10.38 6.45
CA GLU A 90 6.48 -11.18 7.52
C GLU A 90 4.96 -10.98 7.63
N ILE A 91 4.21 -12.09 7.76
CA ILE A 91 2.76 -12.06 7.97
C ILE A 91 2.48 -12.50 9.41
N ILE A 92 2.06 -11.55 10.24
CA ILE A 92 1.80 -11.79 11.67
C ILE A 92 0.29 -12.00 11.89
N ILE A 93 -0.12 -13.24 12.18
CA ILE A 93 -1.51 -13.60 12.50
C ILE A 93 -1.71 -13.59 14.02
N ARG A 94 -2.69 -12.81 14.50
CA ARG A 94 -2.96 -12.62 15.94
C ARG A 94 -4.45 -12.67 16.23
N ASN A 95 -4.82 -13.20 17.39
CA ASN A 95 -6.18 -13.09 17.90
C ASN A 95 -6.54 -11.62 18.09
N LYS A 96 -7.75 -11.23 17.69
CA LYS A 96 -8.28 -9.91 18.04
C LYS A 96 -8.46 -9.82 19.57
N PRO A 97 -8.22 -8.65 20.19
CA PRO A 97 -8.52 -8.47 21.60
C PRO A 97 -9.98 -8.84 21.89
N SER A 98 -10.23 -9.64 22.93
CA SER A 98 -11.55 -10.20 23.23
C SER A 98 -12.64 -9.12 23.42
N ARG A 99 -12.24 -7.91 23.87
CA ARG A 99 -13.14 -6.76 24.05
C ARG A 99 -13.60 -6.11 22.74
N ARG A 100 -12.90 -6.33 21.63
CA ARG A 100 -13.24 -5.72 20.34
C ARG A 100 -14.38 -6.49 19.68
N LYS A 101 -15.52 -5.83 19.51
CA LYS A 101 -16.74 -6.42 18.89
C LYS A 101 -16.65 -6.54 17.36
N THR A 102 -15.76 -5.80 16.72
CA THR A 102 -15.55 -5.87 15.26
C THR A 102 -14.79 -7.13 14.86
N LEU A 103 -14.79 -7.41 13.55
CA LEU A 103 -14.00 -8.48 12.94
C LEU A 103 -12.48 -8.24 13.10
N GLY A 104 -11.68 -9.23 12.68
CA GLY A 104 -10.25 -9.03 12.44
C GLY A 104 -10.02 -7.93 11.40
N HIS A 105 -8.81 -7.41 11.35
CA HIS A 105 -8.43 -6.34 10.42
C HIS A 105 -7.05 -6.64 9.84
N LEU A 106 -6.84 -6.29 8.57
CA LEU A 106 -5.56 -6.35 7.88
C LEU A 106 -4.79 -5.05 8.13
N THR A 107 -3.53 -5.19 8.55
CA THR A 107 -2.62 -4.06 8.68
C THR A 107 -1.30 -4.36 7.97
N VAL A 108 -0.76 -3.33 7.32
CA VAL A 108 0.62 -3.32 6.82
C VAL A 108 1.40 -2.35 7.69
N ALA A 109 2.45 -2.88 8.31
CA ALA A 109 3.42 -2.15 9.10
C ALA A 109 4.80 -2.32 8.44
N PHE A 110 5.64 -1.29 8.54
CA PHE A 110 7.02 -1.33 8.08
C PHE A 110 7.91 -1.48 9.32
N GLY A 111 8.79 -2.49 9.31
CA GLY A 111 9.81 -2.62 10.35
C GLY A 111 10.86 -1.51 10.20
N GLU A 112 11.41 -1.07 11.33
CA GLU A 112 12.65 -0.30 11.32
C GLU A 112 13.81 -1.26 11.01
N VAL A 113 14.73 -0.83 10.15
CA VAL A 113 15.99 -1.55 9.88
C VAL A 113 16.95 -1.33 11.03
#